data_AF-A0A377BRV1-F1
#
_entry.id   AF-A0A377BRV1-F1
#
_cell.length_a   1.000
_cell.length_b   1.000
_cell.length_c   1.000
_cell.angle_alpha   90.00
_cell.angle_beta   90.00
_cell.angle_gamma   90.00
#
_symmetry.space_group_name_H-M   'P 1'
#
loop_
_entity.id
_entity.type
_entity.pdbx_description
1 polymer ?
#
loop_
_entity_poly.entity_id
_entity_poly.type
_entity_poly.pdbx_seq_one_letter_code
_entity_poly.pdbx_strand_id
1 'polypeptide(L)' 'MRFIVQLKTYKEKAPDKNIVIFTHNHCLTYIAKDKRDATFKPDYLDGLVMHVEKGKVYLDGEFVNH' A
#
# COMPACT_ATOMS: atom_id res chain seq x y z
N MET A 1 12.41 5.43 -1.01
CA MET A 1 11.64 6.68 -0.79
C MET A 1 10.83 7.18 -2.01
N ARG A 2 11.14 6.79 -3.27
CA ARG A 2 10.42 7.30 -4.47
C ARG A 2 9.00 6.73 -4.68
N PHE A 3 8.73 5.51 -4.20
CA PHE A 3 7.47 4.79 -4.45
C PHE A 3 6.27 5.32 -3.64
N ILE A 4 6.48 5.68 -2.37
CA ILE A 4 5.41 6.18 -1.47
C ILE A 4 4.90 7.55 -1.92
N VAL A 5 5.79 8.40 -2.44
CA VAL A 5 5.41 9.70 -2.99
C VAL A 5 4.45 9.53 -4.17
N GLN A 6 4.67 8.52 -5.01
CA GLN A 6 3.78 8.24 -6.15
C GLN A 6 2.38 7.80 -5.71
N LEU A 7 2.26 7.03 -4.62
CA LEU A 7 0.94 6.58 -4.10
C LEU A 7 0.00 7.76 -3.81
N LYS A 8 0.53 8.80 -3.13
CA LYS A 8 -0.24 10.02 -2.85
C LYS A 8 -0.65 10.73 -4.13
N THR A 9 0.31 10.93 -5.05
CA THR A 9 0.06 11.58 -6.33
C THR A 9 -1.00 10.86 -7.17
N TYR A 10 -1.00 9.52 -7.17
CA TYR A 10 -2.02 8.75 -7.90
C TYR A 10 -3.42 8.97 -7.31
N LYS A 11 -3.55 8.98 -5.98
CA LYS A 11 -4.85 9.21 -5.32
C LYS A 11 -5.34 10.64 -5.50
N GLU A 12 -4.45 11.63 -5.45
CA GLU A 12 -4.80 13.04 -5.76
C GLU A 12 -5.31 13.20 -7.20
N LYS A 13 -4.74 12.47 -8.16
CA LYS A 13 -5.20 12.48 -9.57
C LYS A 13 -6.49 11.71 -9.81
N ALA A 14 -6.91 10.86 -8.88
CA ALA A 14 -8.08 10.01 -9.00
C ALA A 14 -8.80 9.86 -7.63
N PRO A 15 -9.31 10.97 -7.06
CA PRO A 15 -9.82 11.00 -5.68
C PRO A 15 -10.96 10.00 -5.46
N ASP A 16 -11.81 9.81 -6.45
CA ASP A 16 -13.02 8.98 -6.34
C ASP A 16 -12.84 7.55 -6.90
N LYS A 17 -11.60 7.15 -7.21
CA LYS A 17 -11.30 5.82 -7.74
C LYS A 17 -10.49 4.99 -6.77
N ASN A 18 -10.72 3.67 -6.84
CA ASN A 18 -9.81 2.69 -6.27
C ASN A 18 -8.62 2.52 -7.23
N ILE A 19 -7.42 2.42 -6.67
CA ILE A 19 -6.18 2.28 -7.42
C ILE A 19 -5.58 0.93 -7.05
N VAL A 20 -5.29 0.11 -8.06
CA VAL A 20 -4.61 -1.18 -7.90
C VAL A 20 -3.22 -1.04 -8.49
N ILE A 21 -2.19 -1.44 -7.74
CA ILE A 21 -0.79 -1.36 -8.15
C ILE A 21 -0.19 -2.75 -8.04
N PHE A 22 0.24 -3.28 -9.18
CA PHE A 22 1.03 -4.51 -9.24
C PHE A 22 2.50 -4.18 -9.03
N THR A 23 3.14 -4.88 -8.09
CA THR A 23 4.55 -4.68 -7.75
C THR A 23 5.16 -5.98 -7.23
N HIS A 24 6.45 -5.95 -6.93
CA HIS A 24 7.19 -7.10 -6.41
C HIS A 24 7.05 -7.24 -4.89
N ASN A 25 7.22 -8.46 -4.37
CA ASN A 25 7.13 -8.79 -2.93
C ASN A 25 8.03 -7.90 -2.06
N HIS A 26 9.25 -7.59 -2.51
CA HIS A 26 10.15 -6.70 -1.77
C HIS A 26 9.58 -5.28 -1.61
N CYS A 27 8.82 -4.78 -2.60
CA CYS A 27 8.16 -3.48 -2.50
C CYS A 27 7.04 -3.50 -1.46
N LEU A 28 6.27 -4.59 -1.38
CA LEU A 28 5.25 -4.77 -0.36
C LEU A 28 5.87 -4.81 1.05
N THR A 29 6.96 -5.56 1.24
CA THR A 29 7.71 -5.57 2.52
C THR A 29 8.19 -4.17 2.90
N TYR A 30 8.73 -3.40 1.95
CA TYR A 30 9.16 -2.02 2.21
C TYR A 30 7.99 -1.11 2.61
N ILE A 31 6.84 -1.22 1.95
CA ILE A 31 5.65 -0.42 2.29
C ILE A 31 5.15 -0.76 3.69
N ALA A 32 5.07 -2.04 4.04
CA ALA A 32 4.65 -2.47 5.38
C ALA A 32 5.57 -1.94 6.48
N LYS A 33 6.90 -2.02 6.25
CA LYS A 33 7.88 -1.49 7.19
C LYS A 33 7.81 0.04 7.31
N ASP A 34 7.70 0.76 6.21
CA ASP A 34 7.61 2.22 6.24
C ASP A 34 6.31 2.74 6.88
N LYS A 35 5.18 2.08 6.62
CA LYS A 35 3.85 2.57 7.03
C LYS A 35 3.41 2.11 8.41
N ARG A 36 3.87 0.94 8.87
CA ARG A 36 3.45 0.33 10.15
C ARG A 36 4.62 -0.19 11.00
N ASP A 37 5.86 0.01 10.57
CA ASP A 37 7.04 -0.62 11.17
C ASP A 37 6.97 -2.17 11.23
N ALA A 38 6.06 -2.77 10.46
CA ALA A 38 5.75 -4.19 10.50
C ALA A 38 6.71 -5.02 9.64
N THR A 39 6.98 -6.25 10.08
CA THR A 39 7.65 -7.25 9.25
C THR A 39 6.61 -8.02 8.46
N PHE A 40 6.57 -7.79 7.15
CA PHE A 40 5.65 -8.45 6.23
C PHE A 40 6.44 -9.30 5.22
N LYS A 41 6.10 -10.59 5.11
CA LYS A 41 6.73 -11.55 4.19
C LYS A 41 5.67 -12.07 3.22
N PRO A 42 5.38 -11.33 2.14
CA PRO A 42 4.32 -11.70 1.21
C PRO A 42 4.70 -12.94 0.40
N ASP A 43 3.73 -13.81 0.22
CA ASP A 43 3.75 -14.91 -0.76
C ASP A 43 3.22 -14.42 -2.12
N TYR A 44 3.11 -15.33 -3.08
CA TYR A 44 2.55 -15.05 -4.41
C TYR A 44 1.09 -14.61 -4.31
N LEU A 45 0.79 -13.43 -4.88
CA LEU A 45 -0.51 -12.76 -4.90
C LEU A 45 -0.98 -12.13 -3.57
N ASP A 46 -0.12 -12.08 -2.57
CA ASP A 46 -0.39 -11.27 -1.38
C ASP A 46 -0.46 -9.78 -1.72
N GLY A 47 -1.35 -9.07 -1.04
CA GLY A 47 -1.63 -7.67 -1.28
C GLY A 47 -1.66 -6.86 0.00
N LEU A 48 -1.42 -5.55 -0.15
CA LEU A 48 -1.61 -4.57 0.91
C LEU A 48 -2.80 -3.69 0.54
N VAL A 49 -3.72 -3.51 1.49
CA VAL A 49 -4.84 -2.58 1.34
C VAL A 49 -4.47 -1.28 2.05
N MET A 50 -4.67 -0.16 1.38
CA MET A 50 -4.41 1.16 1.94
C MET A 50 -5.62 2.06 1.73
N HIS A 51 -5.92 2.89 2.72
CA HIS A 51 -6.90 3.95 2.60
C HIS A 51 -6.24 5.33 2.75
N VAL A 52 -6.97 6.37 2.33
CA VAL A 52 -6.56 7.76 2.54
C VAL A 52 -7.54 8.44 3.46
N GLU A 53 -7.02 8.98 4.56
CA GLU A 53 -7.78 9.81 5.49
C GLU A 53 -7.05 11.16 5.64
N LYS A 54 -7.76 12.28 5.46
CA LYS A 54 -7.21 13.64 5.62
C LYS A 54 -5.88 13.87 4.85
N GLY A 55 -5.77 13.33 3.63
CA GLY A 55 -4.58 13.45 2.77
C GLY A 55 -3.37 12.59 3.18
N LYS A 56 -3.54 11.72 4.18
CA LYS A 56 -2.52 10.75 4.61
C LYS A 56 -2.92 9.35 4.16
N VAL A 57 -1.94 8.59 3.66
CA VAL A 57 -2.12 7.20 3.23
C VAL A 57 -1.78 6.29 4.41
N TYR A 58 -2.73 5.47 4.80
CA TYR A 58 -2.62 4.51 5.89
C TYR A 58 -2.65 3.09 5.33
N LEU A 59 -1.81 2.24 5.91
CA LEU A 59 -1.87 0.81 5.66
C LEU A 59 -2.93 0.19 6.56
N ASP A 60 -3.97 -0.39 5.95
CA ASP A 60 -4.94 -1.21 6.65
C ASP A 60 -4.42 -2.65 6.75
N GLY A 61 -4.90 -3.37 7.76
CA GLY A 61 -4.43 -4.72 8.08
C GLY A 61 -4.57 -5.70 6.92
N GLU A 62 -3.79 -6.78 6.99
CA GLU A 62 -3.72 -7.83 5.99
C GLU A 62 -5.11 -8.21 5.45
N PHE A 63 -5.20 -8.32 4.13
CA PHE A 63 -6.34 -8.98 3.51
C PHE A 63 -6.22 -10.47 3.81
N VAL A 64 -6.84 -10.92 4.89
CA VAL A 64 -6.93 -12.34 5.23
C VAL A 64 -7.98 -12.96 4.31
N ASN A 65 -7.52 -13.70 3.29
CA ASN A 65 -8.40 -14.52 2.48
C ASN A 65 -8.95 -15.65 3.38
N HIS A 66 -10.27 -15.67 3.60
CA HIS A 66 -10.96 -16.78 4.27
C HIS A 66 -11.18 -17.96 3.32
#